data_AF-A0A2V7ZV50-F1
#
_entry.id   AF-A0A2V7ZV50-F1
#
_cell.length_a   1.000
_cell.length_b   1.000
_cell.length_c   1.000
_cell.angle_alpha   90.00
_cell.angle_beta   90.00
_cell.angle_gamma   90.00
#
_symmetry.space_group_name_H-M   'P 1'
#
loop_
_entity.id
_entity.type
_entity.pdbx_description
1 polymer ?
#
loop_
_entity_poly.entity_id
_entity_poly.type
_entity_poly.pdbx_seq_one_letter_code
_entity_poly.pdbx_strand_id
1 'polypeptide(L)' 'MRALKDLDGVVDLKVGEDIVRSPRSYDTGLMIVFRDRAALDAYQKNDRHVPIAQLGVAVSEHIVAVDFET' A
#
# COMPACT_ATOMS: atom_id res chain seq x y z
N MET A 1 -4.42 5.89 5.20
CA MET A 1 -3.66 5.42 4.00
C MET A 1 -3.72 6.35 2.79
N ARG A 2 -4.81 7.10 2.51
CA ARG A 2 -4.89 8.03 1.36
C ARG A 2 -3.90 9.22 1.36
N ALA A 3 -3.19 9.45 2.46
CA ALA A 3 -2.28 10.58 2.66
C ALA A 3 -0.93 10.48 1.89
N LEU A 4 -0.69 9.36 1.18
CA LEU A 4 0.54 9.10 0.45
C LEU A 4 0.41 9.28 -1.07
N LYS A 5 -0.78 9.65 -1.55
CA LYS A 5 -1.06 9.81 -2.99
C LYS A 5 -0.20 10.88 -3.68
N ASP A 6 0.32 11.84 -2.91
CA ASP A 6 1.08 12.98 -3.41
C ASP A 6 2.61 12.75 -3.29
N LEU A 7 3.06 11.52 -2.98
CA LEU A 7 4.49 11.19 -3.00
C LEU A 7 4.98 11.11 -4.45
N ASP A 8 6.19 11.64 -4.69
CA ASP A 8 6.79 11.60 -6.02
C ASP A 8 6.94 10.15 -6.51
N GLY A 9 6.65 9.94 -7.80
CA GLY A 9 6.67 8.63 -8.44
C GLY A 9 5.41 7.77 -8.25
N VAL A 10 4.44 8.17 -7.40
CA VAL A 10 3.12 7.54 -7.32
C VAL A 10 2.24 8.01 -8.48
N VAL A 11 1.75 7.08 -9.29
CA VAL A 11 0.89 7.34 -10.46
C VAL A 11 -0.59 7.15 -10.11
N ASP A 12 -0.91 6.08 -9.38
CA ASP A 12 -2.26 5.79 -8.91
C ASP A 12 -2.19 5.17 -7.51
N LEU A 13 -3.17 5.48 -6.66
CA LEU A 13 -3.29 4.91 -5.32
C LEU A 13 -4.75 4.62 -5.02
N LYS A 14 -5.06 3.33 -4.84
CA LYS A 14 -6.40 2.83 -4.56
C LYS A 14 -6.43 2.16 -3.20
N VAL A 15 -7.44 2.52 -2.41
CA VAL A 15 -7.74 1.90 -1.12
C VAL A 15 -9.22 1.55 -1.11
N GLY A 16 -9.52 0.30 -0.76
CA GLY A 16 -10.88 -0.21 -0.65
C GLY A 16 -11.03 -1.19 0.51
N GLU A 17 -12.25 -1.36 0.96
CA GLU A 17 -12.64 -2.34 1.98
C GLU A 17 -13.22 -3.58 1.29
N ASP A 18 -13.09 -4.74 1.92
CA ASP A 18 -13.76 -5.95 1.44
C ASP A 18 -15.29 -5.87 1.63
N ILE A 19 -15.99 -6.02 0.50
CA ILE A 19 -17.45 -5.99 0.43
C ILE A 19 -18.04 -7.38 0.59
N VAL A 20 -17.33 -8.43 0.13
CA VAL A 20 -17.86 -9.79 0.10
C VAL A 20 -17.70 -10.48 1.45
N ARG A 21 -16.69 -10.11 2.24
CA ARG A 21 -16.37 -10.69 3.56
C ARG A 21 -16.23 -12.20 3.51
N SER A 22 -15.55 -12.69 2.47
CA SER A 22 -15.28 -14.11 2.30
C SER A 22 -14.29 -14.60 3.38
N PRO A 23 -14.36 -15.86 3.85
CA PRO A 23 -13.40 -16.39 4.82
C PRO A 23 -11.93 -16.36 4.38
N ARG A 24 -11.67 -16.19 3.08
CA ARG A 24 -10.33 -16.05 2.49
C ARG A 24 -9.92 -14.60 2.20
N SER A 25 -10.80 -13.63 2.47
CA SER A 25 -10.55 -12.23 2.20
C SER A 25 -9.73 -11.59 3.31
N TYR A 26 -9.02 -10.53 2.95
CA TYR A 26 -8.52 -9.53 3.89
C TYR A 26 -9.51 -8.37 3.97
N ASP A 27 -9.54 -7.64 5.08
CA ASP A 27 -10.51 -6.55 5.28
C ASP A 27 -10.27 -5.32 4.38
N THR A 28 -9.03 -5.08 3.97
CA THR A 28 -8.63 -3.88 3.21
C THR A 28 -7.68 -4.23 2.08
N GLY A 29 -7.90 -3.64 0.92
CA GLY A 29 -7.00 -3.67 -0.23
C GLY A 29 -6.32 -2.33 -0.45
N LEU A 30 -5.00 -2.36 -0.66
CA LEU A 30 -4.20 -1.21 -1.09
C LEU A 30 -3.47 -1.59 -2.38
N MET A 31 -3.63 -0.78 -3.43
CA MET A 31 -2.90 -0.92 -4.69
C MET A 31 -2.27 0.42 -5.04
N ILE A 32 -0.99 0.40 -5.42
CA ILE A 32 -0.25 1.58 -5.82
C ILE A 32 0.44 1.28 -7.15
N VAL A 33 0.27 2.17 -8.12
CA VAL A 33 1.01 2.15 -9.38
C VAL A 33 2.15 3.15 -9.24
N PHE A 34 3.37 2.68 -9.45
CA PHE A 34 4.56 3.53 -9.47
C PHE A 34 5.01 3.75 -10.91
N ARG A 35 5.66 4.89 -11.16
CA ARG A 35 6.22 5.22 -12.48
C ARG A 35 7.25 4.18 -12.94
N ASP A 36 8.07 3.72 -12.01
CA ASP A 36 9.17 2.80 -12.23
C ASP A 36 9.60 2.13 -10.90
N ARG A 37 10.55 1.20 -11.00
CA ARG A 37 11.10 0.50 -9.83
C ARG A 37 11.80 1.44 -8.84
N ALA A 38 12.46 2.49 -9.32
CA ALA A 38 13.16 3.44 -8.45
C ALA A 38 12.19 4.25 -7.59
N ALA A 39 11.02 4.59 -8.13
CA ALA A 39 9.93 5.21 -7.38
C ALA A 39 9.41 4.31 -6.26
N LEU A 40 9.25 3.00 -6.51
CA LEU A 40 8.89 2.04 -5.47
C LEU A 40 9.96 1.97 -4.36
N ASP A 41 11.24 1.86 -4.73
CA ASP A 41 12.34 1.78 -3.77
C ASP A 41 12.45 3.07 -2.91
N ALA A 42 12.20 4.24 -3.51
CA ALA A 42 12.15 5.52 -2.82
C ALA A 42 10.94 5.62 -1.88
N TYR A 43 9.76 5.18 -2.34
CA TYR A 43 8.54 5.12 -1.55
C TYR A 43 8.72 4.26 -0.29
N GLN A 44 9.32 3.08 -0.42
CA GLN A 44 9.54 2.15 0.69
C GLN A 44 10.34 2.78 1.85
N LYS A 45 11.29 3.67 1.54
CA LYS A 45 12.17 4.35 2.51
C LYS A 45 11.70 5.74 2.89
N ASN A 46 10.60 6.23 2.34
CA ASN A 46 10.15 7.60 2.54
C ASN A 46 9.72 7.84 3.99
N ASP A 47 10.18 8.93 4.61
CA ASP A 47 9.88 9.30 6.00
C ASP A 47 8.38 9.45 6.30
N ARG A 48 7.56 9.71 5.28
CA ARG A 48 6.09 9.76 5.41
C ARG A 48 5.44 8.38 5.25
N HIS A 49 6.06 7.46 4.52
CA HIS A 49 5.56 6.12 4.30
C HIS A 49 5.87 5.20 5.47
N VAL A 50 7.11 5.20 5.97
CA VAL A 50 7.57 4.27 7.02
C VAL A 50 6.66 4.27 8.27
N PRO A 51 6.24 5.43 8.82
CA PRO A 51 5.33 5.44 9.97
C PRO A 51 3.94 4.86 9.65
N ILE A 52 3.45 5.04 8.42
CA ILE A 52 2.16 4.51 7.98
C ILE A 52 2.25 2.99 7.78
N ALA A 53 3.35 2.49 7.23
CA ALA A 53 3.60 1.06 7.10
C ALA A 53 3.66 0.38 8.48
N GLN A 54 4.37 0.98 9.44
CA GLN A 54 4.45 0.50 10.81
C GLN A 54 3.08 0.51 11.51
N LEU A 55 2.28 1.57 11.32
CA LEU A 55 0.92 1.61 11.81
C LEU A 55 0.08 0.47 11.22
N GLY A 56 0.21 0.20 9.91
CA GLY A 56 -0.46 -0.92 9.25
C GLY A 56 -0.16 -2.24 9.94
N VAL A 57 1.13 -2.53 10.20
CA VAL A 57 1.57 -3.74 10.92
C VAL A 57 0.96 -3.80 12.32
N ALA A 58 0.91 -2.68 13.06
CA ALA A 58 0.40 -2.66 14.42
C ALA A 58 -1.11 -2.90 14.53
N VAL A 59 -1.89 -2.55 13.50
CA VAL A 59 -3.36 -2.64 13.54
C VAL A 59 -3.93 -3.85 12.79
N SER A 60 -3.09 -4.64 12.13
CA SER A 60 -3.54 -5.76 11.30
C SER A 60 -3.09 -7.09 11.91
N GLU A 61 -3.99 -8.06 11.97
CA GLU A 61 -3.63 -9.44 12.37
C GLU A 61 -2.72 -10.10 11.32
N HIS A 62 -2.99 -9.82 10.04
CA HIS A 62 -2.22 -10.32 8.91
C HIS A 62 -2.04 -9.25 7.84
N ILE A 63 -0.85 -9.24 7.22
CA ILE A 63 -0.52 -8.38 6.06
C ILE A 63 0.18 -9.22 5.02
N VAL A 64 -0.27 -9.11 3.77
CA VAL A 64 0.39 -9.69 2.61
C VAL A 64 0.55 -8.61 1.55
N ALA A 65 1.71 -8.59 0.91
CA ALA A 65 2.03 -7.67 -0.17
C ALA A 65 2.67 -8.43 -1.33
N VAL A 66 2.47 -7.92 -2.55
CA VAL A 66 3.13 -8.41 -3.75
C VAL A 66 3.54 -7.20 -4.59
N ASP A 67 4.80 -7.19 -5.00
CA ASP A 67 5.34 -6.22 -5.95
C ASP A 67 5.60 -6.95 -7.27
N PHE A 68 5.14 -6.40 -8.39
CA PHE A 68 5.29 -7.01 -9.70
C PHE A 68 5.39 -5.94 -10.80
N GLU A 69 5.96 -6.33 -11.94
CA GLU A 69 6.04 -5.51 -13.15
C GLU A 69 5.00 -5.98 -14.18
N THR A 70 4.52 -5.06 -15.02
CA THR A 70 3.54 -5.31 -16.10
C THR A 70 4.02 -4.78 -17.42
#